data_AF-A0A8B9Y526-F1
#
_entry.id   AF-A0A8B9Y526-F1
#
_cell.length_a   1.000
_cell.length_b   1.000
_cell.length_c   1.000
_cell.angle_alpha   90.00
_cell.angle_beta   90.00
_cell.angle_gamma   90.00
#
_symmetry.space_group_name_H-M   'P 1'
#
loop_
_entity.id
_entity.type
_entity.pdbx_description
1 polymer ?
#
loop_
_entity_poly.entity_id
_entity_poly.type
_entity_poly.pdbx_seq_one_letter_code
_entity_poly.pdbx_strand_id
1 'polypeptide(L)'
;MGSIKDRNDMDLTEAEDIQKRWQEYTEELYKKDLHDQDNHDGVITHLEPDILECEVKWALESITMNKATGGDGIPVELFQILKDDAVKVLHTICQQIWKTQQWPQDWKMSVFIPVPKKGNAKECSNYCTIALISHASKVTLKILQARLQQYVNHELPDVQAGFRKGRGTRDQIANICWIIKKAREFQKNIYFCFIDYVKAFDCVDYNKLWKILKEIGIPDHLTCLLRNLYADQEATVRTGHGTTDWFQIGKGVHQGCILSPCLFNFYAEYIMRNTGAEEAQAGIKIARRNINNLRYADDTTLMVESEEELKSLLMKVKEESEKVGLKLSIQKTKIMASGPITSWEIDGETVETVSDFILGGSKITADCDCSHEIKRRLLLGRKFMTNLDSILKSRDITNKGPSSQGFFHWSCMDVRVGL
;
A
#
# COMPACT_ATOMS: atom_id res chain seq x y z
N MET A 1 -20.61 -10.78 9.13
CA MET A 1 -19.61 -10.13 10.00
C MET A 1 -19.92 -10.53 11.44
N GLY A 2 -18.90 -10.85 12.24
CA GLY A 2 -19.09 -11.19 13.67
C GLY A 2 -19.22 -9.94 14.54
N SER A 3 -19.14 -10.11 15.87
CA SER A 3 -19.06 -9.00 16.82
C SER A 3 -17.78 -8.16 16.61
N ILE A 4 -17.86 -6.87 16.93
CA ILE A 4 -16.73 -5.92 16.87
C ILE A 4 -16.55 -5.28 18.23
N LYS A 5 -15.30 -5.06 18.65
CA LYS A 5 -14.98 -4.43 19.92
C LYS A 5 -15.17 -2.91 19.90
N ASP A 6 -15.76 -2.37 20.96
CA ASP A 6 -15.84 -0.94 21.22
C ASP A 6 -14.47 -0.36 21.66
N ARG A 7 -14.45 0.88 22.16
CA ARG A 7 -13.21 1.50 22.67
C ARG A 7 -12.73 0.92 24.01
N ASN A 8 -13.63 0.30 24.76
CA ASN A 8 -13.40 -0.26 26.09
C ASN A 8 -13.19 -1.78 26.06
N ASP A 9 -12.91 -2.35 24.88
CA ASP A 9 -12.69 -3.77 24.63
C ASP A 9 -13.93 -4.67 24.80
N MET A 10 -15.12 -4.08 24.82
CA MET A 10 -16.40 -4.78 24.92
C MET A 10 -16.92 -5.20 23.55
N ASP A 11 -17.43 -6.43 23.43
CA ASP A 11 -17.98 -6.95 22.18
C ASP A 11 -19.35 -6.30 21.87
N LEU A 12 -19.43 -5.55 20.77
CA LEU A 12 -20.67 -5.05 20.17
C LEU A 12 -21.29 -6.12 19.28
N THR A 13 -22.57 -6.42 19.52
CA THR A 13 -23.35 -7.40 18.77
C THR A 13 -24.47 -6.78 17.95
N GLU A 14 -24.96 -5.60 18.35
CA GLU A 14 -26.04 -4.90 17.66
C GLU A 14 -25.55 -4.22 16.39
N ALA A 15 -26.35 -4.30 15.33
CA ALA A 15 -26.01 -3.77 14.01
C ALA A 15 -25.73 -2.26 14.03
N GLU A 16 -26.56 -1.49 14.75
CA GLU A 16 -26.44 -0.04 14.88
C GLU A 16 -25.15 0.37 15.61
N ASP A 17 -24.83 -0.31 16.71
CA ASP A 17 -23.60 -0.04 17.47
C ASP A 17 -22.35 -0.37 16.65
N ILE A 18 -22.38 -1.47 15.88
CA ILE A 18 -21.28 -1.85 14.98
C ILE A 18 -21.10 -0.79 13.88
N GLN A 19 -22.18 -0.31 13.27
CA GLN A 19 -22.11 0.75 12.25
C GLN A 19 -21.52 2.03 12.83
N LYS A 20 -22.01 2.48 13.98
CA LYS A 20 -21.50 3.67 14.68
C LYS A 20 -20.02 3.53 15.02
N ARG A 21 -19.61 2.36 15.51
CA ARG A 21 -18.21 2.07 15.81
C ARG A 21 -17.30 2.17 14.59
N TRP A 22 -17.77 1.71 13.42
CA TRP A 22 -17.05 1.85 12.15
C TRP A 22 -16.93 3.30 11.72
N GLN A 23 -18.02 4.05 11.78
CA GLN A 23 -18.02 5.47 11.44
C GLN A 23 -17.03 6.25 12.30
N GLU A 24 -17.13 6.11 13.63
CA GLU A 24 -16.19 6.74 14.57
C GLU A 24 -14.73 6.37 14.25
N TYR A 25 -14.46 5.10 13.96
CA TYR A 25 -13.12 4.63 13.64
C TYR A 25 -12.56 5.28 12.37
N THR A 26 -13.34 5.30 11.29
CA THR A 26 -12.87 5.80 10.00
C THR A 26 -12.79 7.32 9.96
N GLU A 27 -13.72 8.02 10.61
CA GLU A 27 -13.66 9.47 10.78
C GLU A 27 -12.40 9.86 11.53
N GLU A 28 -12.08 9.20 12.65
CA GLU A 28 -10.84 9.46 13.40
C GLU A 28 -9.59 9.14 12.59
N LEU A 29 -9.60 8.02 11.83
CA LEU A 29 -8.47 7.59 11.04
C LEU A 29 -8.12 8.57 9.91
N TYR A 30 -9.14 9.08 9.21
CA TYR A 30 -8.98 9.95 8.05
C TYR A 30 -9.16 11.44 8.37
N LYS A 31 -9.33 11.81 9.64
CA LYS A 31 -9.46 13.21 10.07
C LYS A 31 -8.22 14.00 9.65
N LYS A 32 -8.43 15.16 9.03
CA LYS A 32 -7.37 16.11 8.70
C LYS A 32 -6.74 16.63 9.99
N ASP A 33 -5.42 16.61 10.07
CA ASP A 33 -4.70 17.30 11.14
C ASP A 33 -4.76 18.82 10.85
N LEU A 34 -5.16 19.62 11.85
CA LEU A 34 -5.57 21.03 11.69
C LEU A 34 -4.44 22.01 11.28
N HIS A 35 -3.29 21.52 10.85
CA HIS A 35 -2.05 22.29 10.97
C HIS A 35 -1.51 23.00 9.74
N ASP A 36 -2.12 22.95 8.56
CA ASP A 36 -1.60 23.71 7.41
C ASP A 36 -2.72 24.21 6.48
N GLN A 37 -2.76 25.54 6.30
CA GLN A 37 -3.45 26.17 5.16
C GLN A 37 -2.60 25.93 3.90
N ASP A 38 -3.21 25.34 2.88
CA ASP A 38 -2.57 25.16 1.57
C ASP A 38 -2.60 26.50 0.83
N ASN A 39 -1.52 27.27 0.94
CA ASN A 39 -1.33 28.51 0.19
C ASN A 39 -0.55 28.19 -1.08
N HIS A 40 -1.23 27.72 -2.12
CA HIS A 40 -0.57 27.49 -3.40
C HIS A 40 -1.39 27.96 -4.61
N ASP A 41 -1.31 29.27 -4.87
CA ASP A 41 -1.69 29.96 -6.12
C ASP A 41 -0.53 29.91 -7.14
N GLY A 42 -0.07 28.71 -7.49
CA GLY A 42 0.91 28.55 -8.56
C GLY A 42 0.24 28.67 -9.92
N VAL A 43 0.67 29.61 -10.76
CA VAL A 43 0.29 29.65 -12.18
C VAL A 43 0.92 28.45 -12.87
N ILE A 44 0.11 27.59 -13.50
CA ILE A 44 0.60 26.43 -14.26
C ILE A 44 1.33 26.95 -15.50
N THR A 45 2.65 26.83 -15.51
CA THR A 45 3.50 27.39 -16.57
C THR A 45 3.67 26.44 -17.77
N HIS A 46 3.51 25.13 -17.56
CA HIS A 46 3.64 24.10 -18.59
C HIS A 46 2.53 23.06 -18.47
N LEU A 47 1.73 22.93 -19.53
CA LEU A 47 0.69 21.90 -19.65
C LEU A 47 1.29 20.62 -20.24
N GLU A 48 0.99 19.49 -19.62
CA GLU A 48 1.27 18.16 -20.19
C GLU A 48 0.39 17.93 -21.42
N PRO A 49 0.79 17.05 -22.37
CA PRO A 49 0.02 16.78 -23.57
C PRO A 49 -1.43 16.38 -23.26
N ASP A 50 -2.37 16.80 -24.10
CA ASP A 50 -3.78 16.45 -23.99
C ASP A 50 -4.00 14.92 -23.92
N ILE A 51 -5.06 14.47 -23.23
CA ILE A 51 -5.42 13.05 -23.14
C ILE A 51 -5.88 12.56 -24.52
N LEU A 52 -5.24 11.50 -25.03
CA LEU A 52 -5.60 10.91 -26.31
C LEU A 52 -6.70 9.87 -26.17
N GLU A 53 -7.54 9.72 -27.20
CA GLU A 53 -8.58 8.69 -27.24
C GLU A 53 -8.00 7.27 -27.10
N CYS A 54 -6.80 7.04 -27.66
CA CYS A 54 -6.10 5.77 -27.53
C CYS A 54 -5.65 5.48 -26.08
N GLU A 55 -5.34 6.50 -25.27
CA GLU A 55 -5.02 6.32 -23.84
C GLU A 55 -6.28 5.87 -23.08
N VAL A 56 -7.44 6.43 -23.41
CA VAL A 56 -8.74 6.07 -22.82
C VAL A 56 -9.11 4.64 -23.19
N LYS A 57 -8.98 4.28 -24.48
CA LYS A 57 -9.22 2.92 -24.96
C LYS A 57 -8.31 1.91 -24.25
N TRP A 58 -7.00 2.18 -24.21
CA TRP A 58 -6.04 1.35 -23.51
C TRP A 58 -6.37 1.20 -22.02
N ALA A 59 -6.71 2.31 -21.34
CA ALA A 59 -7.06 2.31 -19.94
C ALA A 59 -8.30 1.44 -19.67
N LEU A 60 -9.34 1.59 -20.49
CA LEU A 60 -10.58 0.81 -20.38
C LEU A 60 -10.35 -0.69 -20.59
N GLU A 61 -9.55 -1.07 -21.59
CA GLU A 61 -9.17 -2.46 -21.87
C GLU A 61 -8.31 -3.07 -20.75
N SER A 62 -7.55 -2.24 -20.03
CA SER A 62 -6.68 -2.70 -18.93
C SER A 62 -7.43 -2.95 -17.61
N ILE A 63 -8.66 -2.45 -17.46
CA ILE A 63 -9.46 -2.66 -16.25
C ILE A 63 -10.03 -4.07 -16.27
N THR A 64 -9.74 -4.84 -15.23
CA THR A 64 -10.25 -6.21 -15.07
C THR A 64 -11.77 -6.23 -14.90
N MET A 65 -12.44 -7.17 -15.56
CA MET A 65 -13.86 -7.47 -15.39
C MET A 65 -14.17 -8.15 -14.04
N ASN A 66 -15.47 -8.27 -13.74
CA ASN A 66 -16.05 -8.91 -12.57
C ASN A 66 -15.58 -8.27 -11.25
N LYS A 67 -15.36 -6.95 -11.26
CA LYS A 67 -14.99 -6.17 -10.09
C LYS A 67 -16.21 -5.48 -9.50
N ALA A 68 -16.19 -5.31 -8.18
CA ALA A 68 -17.24 -4.59 -7.47
C ALA A 68 -17.33 -3.13 -7.97
N THR A 69 -18.57 -2.65 -8.13
CA THR A 69 -18.88 -1.28 -8.54
C THR A 69 -18.62 -0.27 -7.43
N GLY A 70 -18.39 0.98 -7.81
CA GLY A 70 -18.40 2.10 -6.88
C GLY A 70 -19.82 2.46 -6.42
N GLY A 71 -19.97 3.65 -5.82
CA GLY A 71 -21.27 4.17 -5.39
C GLY A 71 -22.27 4.41 -6.52
N ASP A 72 -21.78 4.59 -7.76
CA ASP A 72 -22.58 4.80 -8.97
C ASP A 72 -23.30 3.54 -9.47
N GLY A 73 -22.91 2.36 -8.99
CA GLY A 73 -23.49 1.09 -9.43
C GLY A 73 -23.18 0.73 -10.89
N ILE A 74 -22.24 1.42 -11.55
CA ILE A 74 -21.94 1.18 -12.97
C ILE A 74 -20.83 0.11 -13.11
N PRO A 75 -21.13 -1.06 -13.69
CA PRO A 75 -20.15 -2.12 -13.92
C PRO A 75 -19.24 -1.78 -15.11
N VAL A 76 -18.00 -2.28 -15.10
CA VAL A 76 -17.04 -2.03 -16.20
C VAL A 76 -17.50 -2.68 -17.51
N GLU A 77 -18.24 -3.78 -17.40
CA GLU A 77 -18.82 -4.55 -18.50
C GLU A 77 -19.73 -3.69 -19.38
N LEU A 78 -20.41 -2.69 -18.80
CA LEU A 78 -21.25 -1.78 -19.57
C LEU A 78 -20.42 -0.98 -20.57
N PHE A 79 -19.28 -0.43 -20.15
CA PHE A 79 -18.38 0.31 -21.04
C PHE A 79 -17.80 -0.59 -22.12
N GLN A 80 -17.51 -1.84 -21.80
CA GLN A 80 -16.98 -2.81 -22.78
C GLN A 80 -18.03 -3.23 -23.81
N ILE A 81 -19.31 -3.28 -23.46
CA ILE A 81 -20.42 -3.53 -24.40
C ILE A 81 -20.57 -2.34 -25.37
N LEU A 82 -20.48 -1.12 -24.85
CA LEU A 82 -20.62 0.12 -25.61
C LEU A 82 -19.39 0.41 -26.52
N LYS A 83 -18.24 -0.20 -26.24
CA LYS A 83 -17.01 -0.12 -27.05
C LYS A 83 -16.63 1.33 -27.38
N ASP A 84 -16.55 1.68 -28.66
CA ASP A 84 -16.05 2.98 -29.13
C ASP A 84 -16.93 4.15 -28.67
N ASP A 85 -18.23 3.93 -28.47
CA ASP A 85 -19.13 4.99 -27.97
C ASP A 85 -18.81 5.33 -26.50
N ALA A 86 -18.51 4.33 -25.67
CA ALA A 86 -18.03 4.58 -24.31
C ALA A 86 -16.68 5.30 -24.31
N VAL A 87 -15.76 4.92 -25.21
CA VAL A 87 -14.45 5.57 -25.33
C VAL A 87 -14.61 7.07 -25.67
N LYS A 88 -15.46 7.43 -26.63
CA LYS A 88 -15.71 8.84 -27.00
C LYS A 88 -16.28 9.66 -25.83
N VAL A 89 -17.26 9.11 -25.12
CA VAL A 89 -17.88 9.78 -23.97
C VAL A 89 -16.86 9.96 -22.84
N LEU A 90 -16.15 8.88 -22.47
CA LEU A 90 -15.12 8.93 -21.43
C LEU A 90 -13.98 9.88 -21.82
N HIS A 91 -13.57 9.89 -23.10
CA HIS A 91 -12.55 10.81 -23.61
C HIS A 91 -12.96 12.26 -23.47
N THR A 92 -14.20 12.60 -23.81
CA THR A 92 -14.75 13.95 -23.64
C THR A 92 -14.69 14.38 -22.17
N ILE A 93 -15.11 13.51 -21.25
CA ILE A 93 -15.07 13.78 -19.81
C ILE A 93 -13.61 13.91 -19.32
N CYS A 94 -12.72 13.00 -19.72
CA CYS A 94 -11.30 13.04 -19.37
C CYS A 94 -10.66 14.35 -19.84
N GLN A 95 -10.94 14.78 -21.07
CA GLN A 95 -10.47 16.03 -21.64
C GLN A 95 -10.98 17.26 -20.90
N GLN A 96 -12.26 17.26 -20.51
CA GLN A 96 -12.82 18.33 -19.72
C GLN A 96 -12.12 18.42 -18.36
N ILE A 97 -11.99 17.30 -17.63
CA ILE A 97 -11.26 17.23 -16.36
C ILE A 97 -9.81 17.70 -16.54
N TRP A 98 -9.14 17.27 -17.61
CA TRP A 98 -7.75 17.64 -17.91
C TRP A 98 -7.58 19.16 -18.03
N LYS A 99 -8.50 19.82 -18.74
CA LYS A 99 -8.44 21.26 -19.03
C LYS A 99 -8.92 22.12 -17.86
N THR A 100 -10.03 21.76 -17.23
CA THR A 100 -10.63 22.54 -16.13
C THR A 100 -10.00 22.20 -14.77
N GLN A 101 -9.36 21.04 -14.67
CA GLN A 101 -8.85 20.45 -13.43
C GLN A 101 -9.93 20.18 -12.38
N GLN A 102 -11.20 20.16 -12.80
CA GLN A 102 -12.34 19.91 -11.93
C GLN A 102 -12.85 18.49 -12.15
N TRP A 103 -12.96 17.75 -11.06
CA TRP A 103 -13.48 16.39 -11.05
C TRP A 103 -14.99 16.39 -10.77
N PRO A 104 -15.78 15.50 -11.41
CA PRO A 104 -17.17 15.28 -11.03
C PRO A 104 -17.27 14.87 -9.56
N GLN A 105 -18.27 15.40 -8.84
CA GLN A 105 -18.43 15.12 -7.41
C GLN A 105 -18.60 13.62 -7.14
N ASP A 106 -19.39 12.92 -7.95
CA ASP A 106 -19.60 11.47 -7.85
C ASP A 106 -18.29 10.66 -7.94
N TRP A 107 -17.25 11.22 -8.58
CA TRP A 107 -15.94 10.57 -8.73
C TRP A 107 -15.02 10.80 -7.53
N LYS A 108 -15.36 11.76 -6.67
CA LYS A 108 -14.71 12.03 -5.38
C LYS A 108 -15.34 11.26 -4.22
N MET A 109 -16.46 10.58 -4.47
CA MET A 109 -17.15 9.74 -3.49
C MET A 109 -16.64 8.30 -3.53
N SER A 110 -16.47 7.70 -2.36
CA SER A 110 -15.96 6.32 -2.23
C SER A 110 -16.74 5.49 -1.22
N VAL A 111 -16.85 4.19 -1.48
CA VAL A 111 -17.48 3.24 -0.56
C VAL A 111 -16.40 2.32 0.01
N PHE A 112 -16.15 2.43 1.31
CA PHE A 112 -15.17 1.63 2.02
C PHE A 112 -15.75 0.28 2.44
N ILE A 113 -15.06 -0.79 2.06
CA ILE A 113 -15.39 -2.16 2.44
C ILE A 113 -14.34 -2.66 3.42
N PRO A 114 -14.68 -2.88 4.70
CA PRO A 114 -13.75 -3.44 5.66
C PRO A 114 -13.54 -4.93 5.40
N VAL A 115 -12.29 -5.31 5.13
CA VAL A 115 -11.85 -6.69 4.88
C VAL A 115 -10.89 -7.13 5.99
N PRO A 116 -11.13 -8.25 6.68
CA PRO A 116 -10.30 -8.67 7.80
C PRO A 116 -8.89 -9.10 7.34
N LYS A 117 -7.84 -8.57 7.99
CA LYS A 117 -6.44 -8.94 7.72
C LYS A 117 -6.17 -10.41 8.04
N LYS A 118 -6.74 -10.91 9.13
CA LYS A 118 -6.63 -12.28 9.63
C LYS A 118 -8.01 -12.81 10.03
N GLY A 119 -8.14 -14.13 10.15
CA GLY A 119 -9.38 -14.74 10.66
C GLY A 119 -9.70 -14.26 12.09
N ASN A 120 -10.98 -14.20 12.43
CA ASN A 120 -11.49 -13.79 13.76
C ASN A 120 -11.12 -12.35 14.18
N ALA A 121 -11.02 -11.42 13.23
CA ALA A 121 -10.79 -10.01 13.53
C ALA A 121 -11.99 -9.42 14.30
N LYS A 122 -11.75 -9.00 15.54
CA LYS A 122 -12.76 -8.33 16.40
C LYS A 122 -12.57 -6.82 16.51
N GLU A 123 -11.38 -6.29 16.28
CA GLU A 123 -11.13 -4.85 16.33
C GLU A 123 -11.09 -4.24 14.93
N CYS A 124 -11.58 -3.02 14.76
CA CYS A 124 -11.53 -2.29 13.48
C CYS A 124 -10.10 -2.15 12.92
N SER A 125 -9.10 -2.00 13.79
CA SER A 125 -7.65 -1.96 13.46
C SER A 125 -7.14 -3.18 12.68
N ASN A 126 -7.81 -4.33 12.88
CA ASN A 126 -7.47 -5.60 12.27
C ASN A 126 -8.13 -5.80 10.90
N TYR A 127 -8.79 -4.78 10.36
CA TYR A 127 -9.33 -4.75 9.01
C TYR A 127 -8.52 -3.80 8.12
N CYS A 128 -8.59 -4.03 6.82
CA CYS A 128 -8.21 -3.09 5.77
C CYS A 128 -9.48 -2.50 5.16
N THR A 129 -9.53 -1.19 4.97
CA THR A 129 -10.64 -0.48 4.34
C THR A 129 -10.38 -0.33 2.84
N ILE A 130 -10.94 -1.23 2.03
CA ILE A 130 -10.78 -1.17 0.57
C ILE A 130 -11.77 -0.14 0.00
N ALA A 131 -11.25 0.85 -0.74
CA ALA A 131 -12.08 1.86 -1.36
C ALA A 131 -12.63 1.40 -2.71
N LEU A 132 -13.96 1.40 -2.84
CA LEU A 132 -14.65 1.23 -4.11
C LEU A 132 -14.98 2.61 -4.69
N ILE A 133 -14.36 2.91 -5.82
CA ILE A 133 -14.56 4.14 -6.61
C ILE A 133 -15.21 3.82 -7.95
N SER A 134 -15.83 4.82 -8.58
CA SER A 134 -16.43 4.71 -9.92
C SER A 134 -15.46 4.11 -10.93
N HIS A 135 -15.95 3.19 -11.76
CA HIS A 135 -15.17 2.63 -12.86
C HIS A 135 -14.78 3.68 -13.90
N ALA A 136 -15.62 4.68 -14.13
CA ALA A 136 -15.30 5.79 -15.03
C ALA A 136 -14.11 6.62 -14.47
N SER A 137 -14.13 6.92 -13.17
CA SER A 137 -12.99 7.55 -12.49
C SER A 137 -11.71 6.71 -12.63
N LYS A 138 -11.78 5.39 -12.41
CA LYS A 138 -10.62 4.48 -12.58
C LYS A 138 -9.96 4.59 -13.96
N VAL A 139 -10.71 4.84 -15.03
CA VAL A 139 -10.15 5.04 -16.38
C VAL A 139 -9.22 6.25 -16.39
N THR A 140 -9.68 7.41 -15.89
CA THR A 140 -8.84 8.62 -15.78
C THR A 140 -7.65 8.40 -14.86
N LEU A 141 -7.86 7.78 -13.70
CA LEU A 141 -6.77 7.46 -12.76
C LEU A 141 -5.74 6.53 -13.37
N LYS A 142 -6.15 5.61 -14.26
CA LYS A 142 -5.25 4.70 -14.97
C LYS A 142 -4.35 5.44 -15.97
N ILE A 143 -4.91 6.44 -16.67
CA ILE A 143 -4.15 7.31 -17.57
C ILE A 143 -3.13 8.13 -16.77
N LEU A 144 -3.58 8.76 -15.68
CA LEU A 144 -2.69 9.51 -14.77
C LEU A 144 -1.59 8.61 -14.20
N GLN A 145 -1.92 7.39 -13.80
CA GLN A 145 -0.96 6.40 -13.31
C GLN A 145 0.12 6.13 -14.37
N ALA A 146 -0.28 5.90 -15.62
CA ALA A 146 0.66 5.60 -16.70
C ALA A 146 1.65 6.74 -16.94
N ARG A 147 1.19 7.99 -16.87
CA ARG A 147 2.03 9.18 -16.99
C ARG A 147 2.96 9.34 -15.79
N LEU A 148 2.43 9.22 -14.56
CA LEU A 148 3.25 9.27 -13.33
C LEU A 148 4.29 8.14 -13.25
N GLN A 149 3.99 6.98 -13.84
CA GLN A 149 4.90 5.83 -13.83
C GLN A 149 6.24 6.13 -14.51
N GLN A 150 6.27 7.05 -15.49
CA GLN A 150 7.51 7.48 -16.14
C GLN A 150 8.44 8.17 -15.14
N TYR A 151 7.88 9.07 -14.33
CA TYR A 151 8.59 9.74 -13.26
C TYR A 151 9.00 8.76 -12.16
N VAL A 152 8.12 7.82 -11.77
CA VAL A 152 8.50 6.76 -10.82
C VAL A 152 9.71 5.97 -11.31
N ASN A 153 9.74 5.61 -12.59
CA ASN A 153 10.84 4.82 -13.13
C ASN A 153 12.15 5.61 -13.21
N HIS A 154 12.08 6.93 -13.40
CA HIS A 154 13.23 7.82 -13.44
C HIS A 154 13.77 8.16 -12.04
N GLU A 155 12.87 8.50 -11.12
CA GLU A 155 13.21 9.05 -9.81
C GLU A 155 13.48 7.98 -8.75
N LEU A 156 12.83 6.81 -8.83
CA LEU A 156 13.01 5.80 -7.77
C LEU A 156 14.27 4.95 -7.99
N PRO A 157 15.14 4.86 -6.98
CA PRO A 157 16.36 4.07 -7.04
C PRO A 157 16.05 2.58 -7.09
N ASP A 158 17.06 1.78 -7.47
CA ASP A 158 16.86 0.35 -7.70
C ASP A 158 16.44 -0.44 -6.45
N VAL A 159 16.76 0.10 -5.26
CA VAL A 159 16.48 -0.50 -3.96
C VAL A 159 14.98 -0.52 -3.60
N GLN A 160 14.17 0.34 -4.22
CA GLN A 160 12.71 0.32 -4.09
C GLN A 160 12.10 -0.53 -5.22
N ALA A 161 11.55 -1.69 -4.84
CA ALA A 161 10.97 -2.66 -5.77
C ALA A 161 9.43 -2.64 -5.78
N GLY A 162 8.79 -2.06 -4.75
CA GLY A 162 7.33 -2.08 -4.61
C GLY A 162 6.62 -1.42 -5.78
N PHE A 163 5.62 -2.10 -6.33
CA PHE A 163 4.77 -1.59 -7.42
C PHE A 163 5.52 -1.16 -8.68
N ARG A 164 6.68 -1.76 -8.96
CA ARG A 164 7.46 -1.51 -10.18
C ARG A 164 7.41 -2.70 -11.12
N LYS A 165 7.27 -2.41 -12.41
CA LYS A 165 7.22 -3.44 -13.45
C LYS A 165 8.53 -4.23 -13.47
N GLY A 166 8.41 -5.56 -13.44
CA GLY A 166 9.55 -6.46 -13.53
C GLY A 166 10.38 -6.58 -12.25
N ARG A 167 9.88 -6.06 -11.12
CA ARG A 167 10.50 -6.20 -9.80
C ARG A 167 9.49 -6.82 -8.85
N GLY A 168 9.91 -7.83 -8.10
CA GLY A 168 9.05 -8.54 -7.16
C GLY A 168 9.71 -8.81 -5.82
N THR A 169 8.92 -9.33 -4.89
CA THR A 169 9.41 -9.76 -3.57
C THR A 169 10.52 -10.81 -3.67
N ARG A 170 10.49 -11.65 -4.71
CA ARG A 170 11.53 -12.66 -4.99
C ARG A 170 12.91 -12.04 -5.21
N ASP A 171 12.98 -10.90 -5.88
CA ASP A 171 14.26 -10.21 -6.14
C ASP A 171 14.83 -9.67 -4.84
N GLN A 172 13.99 -9.07 -3.98
CA GLN A 172 14.41 -8.58 -2.67
C GLN A 172 14.86 -9.70 -1.73
N ILE A 173 14.13 -10.82 -1.70
CA ILE A 173 14.53 -12.00 -0.93
C ILE A 173 15.89 -12.53 -1.42
N ALA A 174 16.08 -12.64 -2.74
CA ALA A 174 17.35 -13.09 -3.31
C ALA A 174 18.51 -12.14 -2.95
N ASN A 175 18.28 -10.82 -3.04
CA ASN A 175 19.26 -9.80 -2.67
C ASN A 175 19.70 -9.95 -1.22
N ILE A 176 18.75 -10.07 -0.27
CA ILE A 176 19.08 -10.25 1.15
C ILE A 176 19.84 -11.56 1.37
N CYS A 177 19.39 -12.66 0.77
CA CYS A 177 20.10 -13.94 0.88
C CYS A 177 21.55 -13.85 0.37
N TRP A 178 21.79 -13.17 -0.76
CA TRP A 178 23.13 -12.96 -1.29
C TRP A 178 23.97 -12.05 -0.39
N ILE A 179 23.38 -10.98 0.14
CA ILE A 179 24.04 -10.08 1.09
C ILE A 179 24.49 -10.85 2.33
N ILE A 180 23.62 -11.65 2.96
CA ILE A 180 23.96 -12.47 4.14
C ILE A 180 25.08 -13.45 3.82
N LYS A 181 24.98 -14.16 2.68
CA LYS A 181 26.00 -15.12 2.25
C LYS A 181 27.35 -14.45 2.01
N LYS A 182 27.36 -13.26 1.40
CA LYS A 182 28.59 -12.49 1.17
C LYS A 182 29.17 -11.95 2.47
N ALA A 183 28.36 -11.40 3.37
CA ALA A 183 28.83 -10.98 4.69
C ALA A 183 29.53 -12.13 5.43
N ARG A 184 28.96 -13.34 5.37
CA ARG A 184 29.56 -14.56 5.93
C ARG A 184 30.87 -14.96 5.27
N GLU A 185 30.93 -14.94 3.95
CA GLU A 185 32.15 -15.25 3.18
C GLU A 185 33.32 -14.36 3.62
N PHE A 186 33.05 -13.09 3.93
CA PHE A 186 34.03 -12.12 4.41
C PHE A 186 34.10 -11.99 5.96
N GLN A 187 33.42 -12.88 6.70
CA GLN A 187 33.37 -12.86 8.17
C GLN A 187 32.97 -11.50 8.78
N LYS A 188 32.09 -10.78 8.08
CA LYS A 188 31.54 -9.50 8.54
C LYS A 188 30.25 -9.72 9.31
N ASN A 189 30.08 -8.93 10.36
CA ASN A 189 28.78 -8.81 11.02
C ASN A 189 27.85 -7.99 10.14
N ILE A 190 26.58 -8.37 10.17
CA ILE A 190 25.51 -7.68 9.46
C ILE A 190 24.32 -7.53 10.40
N TYR A 191 23.70 -6.37 10.34
CA TYR A 191 22.54 -6.01 11.13
C TYR A 191 21.41 -5.58 10.19
N PHE A 192 20.24 -6.17 10.36
CA PHE A 192 19.01 -5.86 9.64
C PHE A 192 18.01 -5.23 10.60
N CYS A 193 17.33 -4.17 10.17
CA CYS A 193 16.14 -3.67 10.84
C CYS A 193 14.97 -3.65 9.85
N PHE A 194 13.95 -4.44 10.16
CA PHE A 194 12.71 -4.52 9.40
C PHE A 194 11.72 -3.54 10.00
N ILE A 195 11.48 -2.43 9.29
CA ILE A 195 10.61 -1.33 9.72
C ILE A 195 9.18 -1.60 9.29
N ASP A 196 8.23 -1.36 10.19
CA ASP A 196 6.78 -1.35 9.91
C ASP A 196 6.22 0.03 10.27
N TYR A 197 5.38 0.59 9.40
CA TYR A 197 4.69 1.86 9.64
C TYR A 197 3.28 1.63 10.18
N VAL A 198 2.85 2.47 11.13
CA VAL A 198 1.47 2.43 11.62
C VAL A 198 0.53 2.93 10.51
N LYS A 199 -0.15 2.01 9.83
CA LYS A 199 -1.16 2.30 8.79
C LYS A 199 -0.65 3.28 7.72
N ALA A 200 0.50 2.96 7.12
CA ALA A 200 1.25 3.85 6.23
C ALA A 200 0.39 4.59 5.19
N PHE A 201 -0.45 3.86 4.45
CA PHE A 201 -1.32 4.44 3.41
C PHE A 201 -2.39 5.38 4.00
N ASP A 202 -2.93 5.07 5.17
CA ASP A 202 -4.01 5.86 5.79
C ASP A 202 -3.49 7.15 6.46
N CYS A 203 -2.19 7.21 6.75
CA CYS A 203 -1.55 8.34 7.43
C CYS A 203 -0.85 9.35 6.49
N VAL A 204 -0.92 9.17 5.17
CA VAL A 204 -0.31 10.11 4.22
C VAL A 204 -0.97 11.49 4.31
N ASP A 205 -0.20 12.50 4.69
CA ASP A 205 -0.66 13.89 4.70
C ASP A 205 -0.69 14.48 3.28
N TYR A 206 -1.83 15.05 2.88
CA TYR A 206 -2.01 15.63 1.54
C TYR A 206 -1.15 16.86 1.29
N ASN A 207 -1.06 17.78 2.25
CA ASN A 207 -0.27 19.00 2.10
C ASN A 207 1.22 18.67 1.94
N LYS A 208 1.71 17.67 2.69
CA LYS A 208 3.07 17.15 2.54
C LYS A 208 3.23 16.43 1.21
N LEU A 209 2.28 15.60 0.80
CA LEU A 209 2.32 14.89 -0.48
C LEU A 209 2.45 15.85 -1.66
N TRP A 210 1.68 16.95 -1.71
CA TRP A 210 1.77 17.92 -2.82
C TRP A 210 3.13 18.63 -2.87
N LYS A 211 3.69 18.99 -1.70
CA LYS A 211 5.05 19.55 -1.61
C LYS A 211 6.09 18.56 -2.11
N ILE A 212 5.98 17.28 -1.70
CA ILE A 212 6.88 16.21 -2.12
C ILE A 212 6.83 16.00 -3.63
N LEU A 213 5.63 15.92 -4.24
CA LEU A 213 5.50 15.74 -5.69
C LEU A 213 6.18 16.89 -6.45
N LYS A 214 6.03 18.12 -5.96
CA LYS A 214 6.68 19.30 -6.55
C LYS A 214 8.20 19.25 -6.42
N GLU A 215 8.73 18.88 -5.26
CA GLU A 215 10.17 18.78 -5.02
C GLU A 215 10.84 17.66 -5.83
N ILE A 216 10.12 16.56 -6.07
CA ILE A 216 10.57 15.48 -6.97
C ILE A 216 10.57 15.92 -8.44
N GLY A 217 9.87 17.00 -8.78
CA GLY A 217 9.80 17.54 -10.14
C GLY A 217 8.61 17.02 -10.96
N ILE A 218 7.55 16.55 -10.31
CA ILE A 218 6.30 16.21 -10.99
C ILE A 218 5.65 17.50 -11.51
N PRO A 219 5.22 17.54 -12.79
CA PRO A 219 4.59 18.73 -13.37
C PRO A 219 3.42 19.26 -12.55
N ASP A 220 3.35 20.59 -12.42
CA ASP A 220 2.31 21.29 -11.67
C ASP A 220 0.89 20.91 -12.13
N HIS A 221 0.72 20.66 -13.43
CA HIS A 221 -0.58 20.26 -13.98
C HIS A 221 -1.07 18.91 -13.43
N LEU A 222 -0.19 17.90 -13.37
CA LEU A 222 -0.51 16.59 -12.79
C LEU A 222 -0.75 16.71 -11.28
N THR A 223 0.11 17.46 -10.58
CA THR A 223 -0.03 17.70 -9.15
C THR A 223 -1.34 18.40 -8.82
N CYS A 224 -1.77 19.38 -9.63
CA CYS A 224 -3.05 20.07 -9.44
C CYS A 224 -4.26 19.15 -9.69
N LEU A 225 -4.22 18.30 -10.72
CA LEU A 225 -5.26 17.31 -10.98
C LEU A 225 -5.42 16.35 -9.80
N LEU A 226 -4.32 15.86 -9.24
CA LEU A 226 -4.34 15.00 -8.05
C LEU A 226 -4.88 15.76 -6.84
N ARG A 227 -4.37 16.96 -6.56
CA ARG A 227 -4.85 17.78 -5.45
C ARG A 227 -6.36 18.02 -5.52
N ASN A 228 -6.89 18.36 -6.70
CA ASN A 228 -8.31 18.62 -6.89
C ASN A 228 -9.16 17.35 -6.82
N LEU A 229 -8.60 16.17 -7.11
CA LEU A 229 -9.25 14.89 -6.88
C LEU A 229 -9.41 14.59 -5.39
N TYR A 230 -8.35 14.84 -4.62
CA TYR A 230 -8.29 14.58 -3.17
C TYR A 230 -8.96 15.68 -2.33
N ALA A 231 -9.23 16.85 -2.91
CA ALA A 231 -10.01 17.91 -2.29
C ALA A 231 -11.50 17.53 -2.17
N ASP A 232 -12.06 17.70 -0.98
CA ASP A 232 -13.47 17.48 -0.64
C ASP A 232 -13.97 16.06 -0.97
N GLN A 233 -13.10 15.06 -0.73
CA GLN A 233 -13.48 13.66 -0.88
C GLN A 233 -14.36 13.20 0.26
N GLU A 234 -15.37 12.40 -0.09
CA GLU A 234 -16.29 11.80 0.86
C GLU A 234 -16.21 10.27 0.79
N ALA A 235 -16.32 9.64 1.95
CA ALA A 235 -16.42 8.21 2.09
C ALA A 235 -17.64 7.81 2.92
N THR A 236 -18.10 6.59 2.70
CA THR A 236 -19.01 5.87 3.60
C THR A 236 -18.49 4.45 3.80
N VAL A 237 -18.74 3.85 4.97
CA VAL A 237 -18.38 2.46 5.25
C VAL A 237 -19.58 1.56 5.02
N ARG A 238 -19.45 0.60 4.11
CA ARG A 238 -20.46 -0.43 3.87
C ARG A 238 -20.04 -1.75 4.52
N THR A 239 -20.84 -2.20 5.47
CA THR A 239 -20.65 -3.45 6.21
C THR A 239 -21.77 -4.45 5.88
N GLY A 240 -21.66 -5.68 6.39
CA GLY A 240 -22.76 -6.65 6.31
C GLY A 240 -24.01 -6.26 7.12
N HIS A 241 -23.91 -5.24 7.98
CA HIS A 241 -24.98 -4.78 8.86
C HIS A 241 -25.63 -3.49 8.37
N GLY A 242 -25.14 -2.89 7.29
CA GLY A 242 -25.63 -1.64 6.71
C GLY A 242 -24.50 -0.69 6.29
N THR A 243 -24.89 0.52 5.87
CA THR A 243 -23.98 1.56 5.36
C THR A 243 -24.03 2.76 6.29
N THR A 244 -22.87 3.31 6.65
CA THR A 244 -22.78 4.48 7.53
C THR A 244 -23.15 5.77 6.80
N ASP A 245 -23.28 6.86 7.53
CA ASP A 245 -23.35 8.19 6.93
C ASP A 245 -22.05 8.53 6.17
N TRP A 246 -22.16 9.53 5.30
CA TRP A 246 -21.03 10.10 4.57
C TRP A 246 -20.18 10.95 5.50
N PHE A 247 -18.87 10.80 5.38
CA PHE A 247 -17.89 11.61 6.10
C PHE A 247 -16.78 12.09 5.18
N GLN A 248 -16.15 13.20 5.56
CA GLN A 248 -15.08 13.83 4.80
C GLN A 248 -13.72 13.16 5.06
N ILE A 249 -12.94 12.97 4.00
CA ILE A 249 -11.61 12.38 4.04
C ILE A 249 -10.57 13.50 4.02
N GLY A 250 -9.76 13.56 5.07
CA GLY A 250 -8.78 14.64 5.28
C GLY A 250 -7.32 14.25 5.10
N LYS A 251 -7.02 12.95 5.07
CA LYS A 251 -5.68 12.38 4.87
C LYS A 251 -5.77 10.96 4.34
N GLY A 252 -4.63 10.40 3.97
CA GLY A 252 -4.48 9.01 3.54
C GLY A 252 -4.80 8.78 2.07
N VAL A 253 -4.03 7.90 1.45
CA VAL A 253 -4.27 7.44 0.07
C VAL A 253 -5.12 6.17 0.09
N HIS A 254 -6.16 6.13 -0.73
CA HIS A 254 -7.15 5.05 -0.71
C HIS A 254 -6.56 3.67 -0.98
N GLN A 255 -6.74 2.73 -0.06
CA GLN A 255 -6.36 1.33 -0.30
C GLN A 255 -7.21 0.73 -1.42
N GLY A 256 -6.56 0.16 -2.43
CA GLY A 256 -7.22 -0.38 -3.62
C GLY A 256 -7.42 0.63 -4.77
N CYS A 257 -7.07 1.90 -4.57
CA CYS A 257 -6.97 2.86 -5.68
C CYS A 257 -5.70 2.62 -6.50
N ILE A 258 -5.80 2.83 -7.82
CA ILE A 258 -4.73 2.57 -8.79
C ILE A 258 -3.53 3.51 -8.59
N LEU A 259 -3.76 4.74 -8.10
CA LEU A 259 -2.72 5.74 -7.91
C LEU A 259 -1.99 5.64 -6.56
N SER A 260 -2.66 5.15 -5.51
CA SER A 260 -2.11 5.14 -4.15
C SER A 260 -0.72 4.51 -4.06
N PRO A 261 -0.42 3.38 -4.74
CA PRO A 261 0.92 2.81 -4.73
C PRO A 261 2.00 3.74 -5.29
N CYS A 262 1.68 4.46 -6.38
CA CYS A 262 2.60 5.40 -7.03
C CYS A 262 2.87 6.61 -6.12
N LEU A 263 1.83 7.16 -5.51
CA LEU A 263 1.93 8.31 -4.61
C LEU A 263 2.72 7.95 -3.35
N PHE A 264 2.45 6.79 -2.77
CA PHE A 264 3.18 6.31 -1.60
C PHE A 264 4.67 6.07 -1.91
N ASN A 265 4.99 5.55 -3.10
CA ASN A 265 6.37 5.36 -3.53
C ASN A 265 7.17 6.68 -3.58
N PHE A 266 6.58 7.77 -4.10
CA PHE A 266 7.21 9.09 -4.07
C PHE A 266 7.40 9.60 -2.63
N TYR A 267 6.38 9.40 -1.80
CA TYR A 267 6.40 9.81 -0.41
C TYR A 267 7.50 9.08 0.40
N ALA A 268 7.60 7.75 0.23
CA ALA A 268 8.66 6.94 0.85
C ALA A 268 10.05 7.27 0.30
N GLU A 269 10.15 7.64 -0.99
CA GLU A 269 11.41 8.07 -1.58
C GLU A 269 11.90 9.39 -1.01
N TYR A 270 11.01 10.36 -0.82
CA TYR A 270 11.34 11.64 -0.19
C TYR A 270 11.94 11.46 1.21
N ILE A 271 11.33 10.60 2.05
CA ILE A 271 11.87 10.28 3.38
C ILE A 271 13.30 9.75 3.24
N MET A 272 13.53 8.79 2.35
CA MET A 272 14.85 8.17 2.21
C MET A 272 15.91 9.14 1.66
N ARG A 273 15.56 10.02 0.72
CA ARG A 273 16.47 11.08 0.24
C ARG A 273 16.90 12.00 1.39
N ASN A 274 15.96 12.42 2.23
CA ASN A 274 16.24 13.33 3.34
C ASN A 274 16.98 12.70 4.52
N THR A 275 16.90 11.37 4.68
CA THR A 275 17.71 10.67 5.69
C THR A 275 19.21 10.71 5.38
N GLY A 276 19.59 11.15 4.17
CA GLY A 276 20.95 11.13 3.68
C GLY A 276 21.48 9.70 3.55
N ALA A 277 20.59 8.71 3.34
CA ALA A 277 20.99 7.32 3.26
C ALA A 277 22.04 7.10 2.16
N GLU A 278 21.92 7.73 1.00
CA GLU A 278 22.91 7.56 -0.08
C GLU A 278 24.28 8.19 0.26
N GLU A 279 24.30 9.25 1.05
CA GLU A 279 25.51 9.96 1.50
C GLU A 279 26.12 9.35 2.77
N ALA A 280 25.32 8.62 3.55
CA ALA A 280 25.76 7.98 4.76
C ALA A 280 26.80 6.90 4.42
N GLN A 281 27.95 6.94 5.11
CA GLN A 281 28.93 5.85 5.05
C GLN A 281 28.41 4.53 5.66
N ALA A 282 27.26 4.60 6.35
CA ALA A 282 26.55 3.48 6.95
C ALA A 282 25.89 2.61 5.89
N GLY A 283 26.09 1.30 5.99
CA GLY A 283 25.56 0.33 5.03
C GLY A 283 26.55 -0.78 4.71
N ILE A 284 26.17 -1.62 3.76
CA ILE A 284 26.95 -2.78 3.35
C ILE A 284 27.67 -2.46 2.04
N LYS A 285 28.99 -2.57 2.05
CA LYS A 285 29.83 -2.27 0.89
C LYS A 285 29.97 -3.49 0.00
N ILE A 286 29.31 -3.50 -1.15
CA ILE A 286 29.38 -4.56 -2.16
C ILE A 286 29.83 -3.96 -3.49
N ALA A 287 30.95 -4.45 -4.03
CA ALA A 287 31.47 -4.07 -5.35
C ALA A 287 31.50 -2.53 -5.57
N ARG A 288 32.02 -1.78 -4.59
CA ARG A 288 32.11 -0.30 -4.54
C ARG A 288 30.77 0.46 -4.39
N ARG A 289 29.65 -0.24 -4.24
CA ARG A 289 28.36 0.36 -3.89
C ARG A 289 28.10 0.20 -2.40
N ASN A 290 27.48 1.19 -1.79
CA ASN A 290 26.96 1.10 -0.44
C ASN A 290 25.46 0.79 -0.51
N ILE A 291 25.02 -0.29 0.13
CA ILE A 291 23.61 -0.68 0.19
C ILE A 291 23.19 -0.66 1.65
N ASN A 292 22.28 0.24 2.00
CA ASN A 292 21.79 0.39 3.37
C ASN A 292 20.29 0.18 3.53
N ASN A 293 19.56 0.06 2.43
CA ASN A 293 18.14 -0.23 2.47
C ASN A 293 17.70 -1.10 1.29
N LEU A 294 16.68 -1.90 1.53
CA LEU A 294 15.86 -2.54 0.50
C LEU A 294 14.40 -2.31 0.85
N ARG A 295 13.62 -1.91 -0.13
CA ARG A 295 12.23 -1.49 0.06
C ARG A 295 11.30 -2.24 -0.88
N TYR A 296 10.13 -2.59 -0.36
CA TYR A 296 9.00 -3.05 -1.14
C TYR A 296 7.75 -2.36 -0.61
N ALA A 297 7.32 -1.28 -1.27
CA ALA A 297 6.25 -0.42 -0.79
C ALA A 297 6.62 0.19 0.57
N ASP A 298 5.80 -0.03 1.60
CA ASP A 298 6.02 0.39 2.99
C ASP A 298 6.99 -0.51 3.75
N ASP A 299 7.16 -1.78 3.35
CA ASP A 299 8.15 -2.67 3.94
C ASP A 299 9.56 -2.17 3.64
N THR A 300 10.25 -1.66 4.67
CA THR A 300 11.61 -1.13 4.57
C THR A 300 12.55 -1.95 5.42
N THR A 301 13.60 -2.48 4.80
CA THR A 301 14.67 -3.21 5.48
C THR A 301 15.93 -2.37 5.46
N LEU A 302 16.36 -1.85 6.62
CA LEU A 302 17.66 -1.22 6.78
C LEU A 302 18.74 -2.28 7.02
N MET A 303 19.95 -2.00 6.55
CA MET A 303 21.08 -2.92 6.59
C MET A 303 22.40 -2.19 6.82
N VAL A 304 23.19 -2.62 7.79
CA VAL A 304 24.49 -2.00 8.12
C VAL A 304 25.48 -3.04 8.66
N GLU A 305 26.76 -2.66 8.80
CA GLU A 305 27.83 -3.52 9.31
C GLU A 305 28.07 -3.37 10.83
N SER A 306 27.55 -2.31 11.47
CA SER A 306 27.68 -2.07 12.92
C SER A 306 26.36 -1.73 13.62
N GLU A 307 26.29 -2.05 14.91
CA GLU A 307 25.12 -1.79 15.75
C GLU A 307 24.85 -0.27 15.88
N GLU A 308 25.90 0.54 16.03
CA GLU A 308 25.84 1.99 16.19
C GLU A 308 25.32 2.68 14.92
N GLU A 309 25.75 2.22 13.74
CA GLU A 309 25.24 2.69 12.46
C GLU A 309 23.74 2.40 12.33
N LEU A 310 23.28 1.24 12.83
CA LEU A 310 21.87 0.88 12.77
C LEU A 310 21.03 1.82 13.64
N LYS A 311 21.48 2.13 14.88
CA LYS A 311 20.83 3.14 15.74
C LYS A 311 20.70 4.46 15.01
N SER A 312 21.82 4.95 14.48
CA SER A 312 21.86 6.27 13.83
C SER A 312 20.93 6.33 12.62
N LEU A 313 20.99 5.33 11.75
CA LEU A 313 20.16 5.29 10.54
C LEU A 313 18.67 5.14 10.86
N LEU A 314 18.32 4.28 11.82
CA LEU A 314 16.92 4.09 12.24
C LEU A 314 16.35 5.36 12.87
N MET A 315 17.12 6.06 13.71
CA MET A 315 16.69 7.33 14.30
C MET A 315 16.48 8.43 13.26
N LYS A 316 17.36 8.52 12.25
CA LYS A 316 17.17 9.45 11.12
C LYS A 316 15.91 9.13 10.33
N VAL A 317 15.69 7.84 9.99
CA VAL A 317 14.48 7.41 9.28
C VAL A 317 13.23 7.73 10.08
N LYS A 318 13.26 7.51 11.40
CA LYS A 318 12.16 7.87 12.31
C LYS A 318 11.87 9.37 12.27
N GLU A 319 12.89 10.21 12.46
CA GLU A 319 12.75 11.67 12.49
C GLU A 319 12.19 12.21 11.17
N GLU A 320 12.75 11.78 10.03
CA GLU A 320 12.28 12.20 8.70
C GLU A 320 10.87 11.69 8.38
N SER A 321 10.53 10.47 8.85
CA SER A 321 9.16 9.94 8.70
C SER A 321 8.15 10.75 9.51
N GLU A 322 8.49 11.12 10.74
CA GLU A 322 7.62 11.90 11.62
C GLU A 322 7.37 13.32 11.07
N LYS A 323 8.37 13.95 10.43
CA LYS A 323 8.24 15.28 9.78
C LYS A 323 7.17 15.33 8.70
N VAL A 324 6.91 14.20 8.04
CA VAL A 324 5.88 14.10 6.99
C VAL A 324 4.57 13.52 7.51
N GLY A 325 4.55 12.93 8.71
CA GLY A 325 3.34 12.41 9.36
C GLY A 325 3.25 10.88 9.43
N LEU A 326 4.34 10.16 9.10
CA LEU A 326 4.40 8.70 9.25
C LEU A 326 5.08 8.29 10.55
N LYS A 327 4.38 7.46 11.34
CA LYS A 327 4.89 6.92 12.59
C LYS A 327 5.34 5.47 12.44
N LEU A 328 6.52 5.15 12.98
CA LEU A 328 7.01 3.77 13.06
C LEU A 328 6.23 2.97 14.10
N SER A 329 5.93 1.71 13.78
CA SER A 329 5.42 0.73 14.74
C SER A 329 6.60 0.03 15.40
N ILE A 330 7.04 0.53 16.55
CA ILE A 330 8.20 -0.03 17.27
C ILE A 330 7.95 -1.49 17.66
N GLN A 331 6.76 -1.82 18.13
CA GLN A 331 6.36 -3.20 18.48
C GLN A 331 6.45 -4.20 17.32
N LYS A 332 6.25 -3.75 16.07
CA LYS A 332 6.31 -4.62 14.89
C LYS A 332 7.66 -4.55 14.18
N THR A 333 8.42 -3.49 14.42
CA THR A 333 9.79 -3.36 13.94
C THR A 333 10.65 -4.43 14.59
N LYS A 334 11.45 -5.14 13.80
CA LYS A 334 12.32 -6.24 14.27
C LYS A 334 13.76 -6.03 13.87
N ILE A 335 14.68 -6.43 14.74
CA ILE A 335 16.12 -6.44 14.44
C ILE A 335 16.59 -7.89 14.30
N MET A 336 17.37 -8.17 13.27
CA MET A 336 18.03 -9.47 13.08
C MET A 336 19.50 -9.22 12.77
N ALA A 337 20.42 -9.88 13.45
CA ALA A 337 21.84 -9.75 13.17
C ALA A 337 22.59 -11.07 13.23
N SER A 338 23.76 -11.09 12.58
CA SER A 338 24.73 -12.16 12.70
C SER A 338 25.73 -11.94 13.85
N GLY A 339 25.82 -10.70 14.35
CA GLY A 339 26.69 -10.30 15.45
C GLY A 339 25.93 -10.12 16.78
N PRO A 340 26.64 -9.82 17.88
CA PRO A 340 26.01 -9.46 19.14
C PRO A 340 25.18 -8.18 18.97
N ILE A 341 24.01 -8.13 19.60
CA ILE A 341 23.14 -6.95 19.68
C ILE A 341 22.92 -6.63 21.14
N THR A 342 23.10 -5.36 21.53
CA THR A 342 22.61 -4.87 22.82
C THR A 342 21.14 -4.45 22.71
N SER A 343 20.36 -4.82 23.72
CA SER A 343 18.98 -4.36 23.82
C SER A 343 18.97 -2.84 23.98
N TRP A 344 18.13 -2.16 23.18
CA TRP A 344 17.93 -0.72 23.28
C TRP A 344 16.45 -0.37 23.18
N GLU A 345 16.11 0.86 23.56
CA GLU A 345 14.74 1.38 23.51
C GLU A 345 14.64 2.56 22.55
N ILE A 346 13.49 2.64 21.86
CA ILE A 346 13.07 3.78 21.06
C ILE A 346 11.73 4.22 21.63
N ASP A 347 11.64 5.46 22.10
CA ASP A 347 10.45 6.03 22.76
C ASP A 347 9.96 5.22 23.98
N GLY A 348 10.88 4.58 24.72
CA GLY A 348 10.55 3.74 25.87
C GLY A 348 10.02 2.35 25.50
N GLU A 349 10.03 1.98 24.22
CA GLU A 349 9.71 0.63 23.75
C GLU A 349 10.98 -0.09 23.27
N THR A 350 11.19 -1.32 23.75
CA THR A 350 12.31 -2.15 23.29
C THR A 350 12.03 -2.71 21.90
N VAL A 351 12.98 -2.54 20.96
CA VAL A 351 12.89 -3.17 19.64
C VAL A 351 13.22 -4.65 19.77
N GLU A 352 12.30 -5.52 19.35
CA GLU A 352 12.50 -6.97 19.48
C GLU A 352 13.62 -7.46 18.55
N THR A 353 14.58 -8.19 19.14
CA THR A 353 15.64 -8.89 18.39
C THR A 353 15.20 -10.32 18.10
N VAL A 354 15.29 -10.73 16.83
CA VAL A 354 14.84 -12.03 16.33
C VAL A 354 15.97 -12.77 15.62
N SER A 355 15.94 -14.10 15.66
CA SER A 355 16.85 -14.96 14.89
C SER A 355 16.39 -15.18 13.44
N ASP A 356 15.09 -14.97 13.20
CA ASP A 356 14.45 -15.15 11.91
C ASP A 356 13.30 -14.17 11.69
N PHE A 357 13.01 -13.85 10.43
CA PHE A 357 11.95 -12.92 10.03
C PHE A 357 11.24 -13.40 8.75
N ILE A 358 9.94 -13.11 8.63
CA ILE A 358 9.16 -13.40 7.41
C ILE A 358 9.16 -12.15 6.53
N LEU A 359 9.97 -12.14 5.47
CA LEU A 359 10.03 -11.06 4.50
C LEU A 359 9.45 -11.51 3.16
N GLY A 360 8.52 -10.73 2.59
CA GLY A 360 7.91 -11.05 1.29
C GLY A 360 7.27 -12.45 1.25
N GLY A 361 6.81 -12.94 2.41
CA GLY A 361 6.23 -14.28 2.58
C GLY A 361 7.22 -15.43 2.82
N SER A 362 8.53 -15.18 2.75
CA SER A 362 9.59 -16.19 2.96
C SER A 362 10.33 -15.97 4.27
N LYS A 363 10.64 -17.06 4.96
CA LYS A 363 11.44 -17.04 6.19
C LYS A 363 12.92 -16.83 5.86
N ILE A 364 13.50 -15.78 6.43
CA ILE A 364 14.93 -15.46 6.35
C ILE A 364 15.50 -15.62 7.75
N THR A 365 16.66 -16.25 7.85
CA THR A 365 17.41 -16.42 9.09
C THR A 365 18.72 -15.64 9.01
N ALA A 366 19.27 -15.25 10.16
CA ALA A 366 20.58 -14.58 10.21
C ALA A 366 21.71 -15.42 9.59
N ASP A 367 21.50 -16.73 9.48
CA ASP A 367 22.42 -17.65 8.86
C ASP A 367 22.16 -18.00 7.39
N CYS A 368 21.06 -17.50 6.84
CA CYS A 368 20.58 -17.84 5.51
C CYS A 368 20.36 -19.35 5.30
N ASP A 369 20.16 -20.13 6.37
CA ASP A 369 19.76 -21.53 6.25
C ASP A 369 18.33 -21.65 5.72
N CYS A 370 18.23 -22.14 4.48
CA CYS A 370 16.97 -22.34 3.80
C CYS A 370 16.19 -23.55 4.33
N SER A 371 16.79 -24.42 5.16
CA SER A 371 16.14 -25.64 5.67
C SER A 371 14.87 -25.33 6.45
N HIS A 372 14.87 -24.24 7.23
CA HIS A 372 13.73 -23.79 8.02
C HIS A 372 12.57 -23.32 7.13
N GLU A 373 12.86 -22.58 6.06
CA GLU A 373 11.84 -22.13 5.11
C GLU A 373 11.27 -23.29 4.28
N ILE A 374 12.11 -24.23 3.84
CA ILE A 374 11.66 -25.42 3.12
C ILE A 374 10.68 -26.22 4.00
N LYS A 375 11.03 -26.47 5.27
CA LYS A 375 10.15 -27.14 6.22
C LYS A 375 8.83 -26.36 6.41
N ARG A 376 8.90 -25.03 6.57
CA ARG A 376 7.72 -24.17 6.69
C ARG A 376 6.80 -24.28 5.47
N ARG A 377 7.35 -24.20 4.25
CA ARG A 377 6.57 -24.33 3.00
C ARG A 377 5.92 -25.71 2.86
N LEU A 378 6.63 -26.79 3.22
CA LEU A 378 6.06 -28.14 3.26
C LEU A 378 4.88 -28.24 4.25
N LEU A 379 5.00 -27.64 5.44
CA LEU A 379 3.93 -27.62 6.43
C LEU A 379 2.73 -26.80 5.97
N LEU A 380 2.94 -25.63 5.37
CA LEU A 380 1.89 -24.80 4.79
C LEU A 380 1.15 -25.55 3.67
N GLY A 381 1.89 -26.21 2.79
CA GLY A 381 1.32 -27.04 1.72
C GLY A 381 0.49 -28.20 2.27
N ARG A 382 0.98 -28.92 3.28
CA ARG A 382 0.22 -29.98 3.95
C ARG A 382 -1.06 -29.44 4.58
N LYS A 383 -0.99 -28.33 5.33
CA LYS A 383 -2.16 -27.70 5.95
C LYS A 383 -3.20 -27.30 4.91
N PHE A 384 -2.77 -26.73 3.78
CA PHE A 384 -3.67 -26.38 2.69
C PHE A 384 -4.35 -27.62 2.11
N MET A 385 -3.60 -28.70 1.84
CA MET A 385 -4.18 -29.96 1.36
C MET A 385 -5.16 -30.59 2.36
N THR A 386 -4.86 -30.53 3.66
CA THR A 386 -5.79 -30.99 4.71
C THR A 386 -7.07 -30.17 4.74
N ASN A 387 -6.99 -28.85 4.55
CA ASN A 387 -8.18 -27.99 4.48
C ASN A 387 -9.04 -28.27 3.25
N LEU A 388 -8.43 -28.73 2.15
CA LEU A 388 -9.15 -29.15 0.94
C LEU A 388 -9.72 -30.56 1.04
N ASP A 389 -9.30 -31.37 2.01
CA ASP A 389 -9.69 -32.78 2.11
C ASP A 389 -11.22 -32.96 2.23
N SER A 390 -11.90 -32.08 2.96
CA SER A 390 -13.36 -32.08 3.08
C SER A 390 -14.07 -31.75 1.76
N ILE A 391 -13.47 -30.88 0.94
CA ILE A 391 -13.97 -30.51 -0.38
C ILE A 391 -13.71 -31.68 -1.35
N LEU A 392 -12.48 -32.16 -1.43
CA LEU A 392 -12.06 -33.23 -2.35
C LEU A 392 -12.78 -34.56 -2.08
N LYS A 393 -13.17 -34.82 -0.83
CA LYS A 393 -13.94 -36.02 -0.44
C LYS A 393 -15.45 -35.81 -0.45
N SER A 394 -15.93 -34.59 -0.68
CA SER A 394 -17.36 -34.31 -0.74
C SER A 394 -17.98 -34.97 -1.98
N ARG A 395 -19.05 -35.75 -1.76
CA ARG A 395 -19.85 -36.34 -2.84
C ARG A 395 -20.92 -35.39 -3.37
N ASP A 396 -21.10 -34.24 -2.72
CA ASP A 396 -22.13 -33.25 -3.04
C ASP A 396 -21.64 -32.21 -4.07
N ILE A 397 -20.34 -32.21 -4.38
CA ILE A 397 -19.77 -31.37 -5.43
C ILE A 397 -20.04 -32.04 -6.78
N THR A 398 -21.19 -31.73 -7.38
CA THR A 398 -21.54 -32.16 -8.73
C THR A 398 -20.98 -31.19 -9.77
N ASN A 399 -20.52 -31.71 -10.92
CA ASN A 399 -19.97 -30.97 -12.07
C ASN A 399 -20.99 -30.05 -12.78
N LYS A 400 -22.07 -29.63 -12.13
CA LYS A 400 -22.97 -28.61 -12.70
C LYS A 400 -22.37 -27.24 -12.40
N GLY A 401 -21.96 -26.54 -13.47
CA GLY A 401 -21.33 -25.22 -13.42
C GLY A 401 -22.07 -24.25 -12.49
N PRO A 402 -21.36 -23.37 -11.77
CA PRO A 402 -21.94 -22.69 -10.63
C PRO A 402 -22.84 -21.53 -11.04
N SER A 403 -24.05 -21.51 -10.49
CA SER A 403 -24.77 -20.27 -10.20
C SER A 403 -23.96 -19.45 -9.19
N SER A 404 -23.27 -18.44 -9.69
CA SER A 404 -22.79 -17.14 -9.12
C SER A 404 -22.56 -16.86 -7.61
N GLN A 405 -22.92 -17.73 -6.65
CA GLN A 405 -22.75 -17.45 -5.21
C GLN A 405 -21.53 -18.15 -4.58
N GLY A 406 -20.95 -19.18 -5.21
CA GLY A 406 -19.83 -19.95 -4.63
C GLY A 406 -18.42 -19.43 -4.92
N PHE A 407 -18.26 -18.50 -5.87
CA PHE A 407 -16.92 -18.05 -6.33
C PHE A 407 -16.31 -16.90 -5.50
N PHE A 408 -17.08 -16.27 -4.61
CA PHE A 408 -16.60 -15.14 -3.80
C PHE A 408 -15.47 -15.50 -2.83
N HIS A 409 -15.30 -16.78 -2.47
CA HIS A 409 -14.26 -17.19 -1.53
C HIS A 409 -12.89 -17.43 -2.19
N TRP A 410 -12.84 -17.70 -3.51
CA TRP A 410 -11.59 -18.04 -4.21
C TRP A 410 -10.86 -16.83 -4.78
N SER A 411 -11.57 -15.78 -5.23
CA SER A 411 -10.91 -14.59 -5.79
C SER A 411 -10.16 -13.73 -4.74
N CYS A 412 -10.44 -13.91 -3.44
CA CYS A 412 -9.71 -13.20 -2.37
C CYS A 412 -8.35 -13.83 -2.03
N MET A 413 -8.07 -15.07 -2.47
CA MET A 413 -6.76 -15.71 -2.26
C MET A 413 -5.71 -15.28 -3.29
N ASP A 414 -6.09 -14.98 -4.53
CA ASP A 414 -5.14 -14.49 -5.55
C ASP A 414 -4.65 -13.06 -5.30
N VAL A 415 -5.36 -12.27 -4.50
CA VAL A 415 -4.88 -10.95 -4.02
C VAL A 415 -3.75 -11.09 -2.98
N ARG A 416 -3.53 -12.28 -2.40
CA ARG A 416 -2.47 -12.52 -1.40
C ARG A 416 -1.12 -12.96 -1.98
N VAL A 417 -1.01 -13.13 -3.30
CA VAL A 417 0.25 -13.52 -3.96
C VAL A 417 0.71 -12.49 -5.01
N GLY A 418 -0.04 -11.40 -5.18
CA GLY A 418 0.29 -10.36 -6.15
C GLY A 418 -0.19 -8.98 -5.72
N LEU A 419 0.23 -8.54 -4.53
CA LEU A 419 0.41 -7.14 -4.15
C LEU A 419 1.73 -7.04 -3.42
#